data_AF-A0A2I0B3H1-F1
#
_entry.id   AF-A0A2I0B3H1-F1
#
_cell.length_a   1.000
_cell.length_b   1.000
_cell.length_c   1.000
_cell.angle_alpha   90.00
_cell.angle_beta   90.00
_cell.angle_gamma   90.00
#
_symmetry.space_group_name_H-M   'P 1'
#
loop_
_entity.id
_entity.type
_entity.pdbx_description
1 polymer ?
#
loop_
_entity_poly.entity_id
_entity_poly.type
_entity_poly.pdbx_seq_one_letter_code
_entity_poly.pdbx_strand_id
1 'polypeptide(L)'
;MFTRFTNITNGLISLGKIFTNEELVRKILRCLPREYDAKATAIVEARDLSTLELDMLLGSLTTYELEMKRKKKKKDDEEASSPPTIESEGDSSKDDEEKFEDEIALVSRRFNSLMKKKKKLFRRSQRKPFKAKDAKENTSKTKENEVICYNCNQPGH
;
A
#
# COMPACT_ATOMS: atom_id res chain seq x y z
N MET A 1 12.07 14.09 12.70
CA MET A 1 11.73 15.32 13.46
C MET A 1 11.54 15.03 14.95
N PHE A 2 10.71 14.05 15.31
CA PHE A 2 10.31 13.78 16.69
C PHE A 2 11.42 13.25 17.60
N THR A 3 12.31 12.38 17.11
CA THR A 3 13.45 11.89 17.90
C THR A 3 14.33 13.02 18.44
N ARG A 4 14.58 14.06 17.62
CA ARG A 4 15.35 15.23 18.05
C ARG A 4 14.59 16.03 19.11
N PHE A 5 13.28 16.20 18.95
CA PHE A 5 12.43 16.85 19.95
C PHE A 5 12.51 16.11 21.28
N THR A 6 12.25 14.81 21.30
CA THR A 6 12.31 13.98 22.52
C THR A 6 13.67 14.04 23.20
N ASN A 7 14.77 13.94 22.45
CA ASN A 7 16.11 14.02 23.02
C ASN A 7 16.38 15.38 23.71
N ILE A 8 15.97 16.48 23.08
CA ILE A 8 16.14 17.82 23.64
C ILE A 8 15.26 17.99 24.88
N THR A 9 13.99 17.62 24.80
CA THR A 9 13.03 17.75 25.91
C THR A 9 13.47 16.91 27.10
N ASN A 10 13.91 15.67 26.88
CA ASN A 10 14.41 14.79 27.93
C ASN A 10 15.68 15.36 28.59
N GLY A 11 16.60 15.93 27.80
CA GLY A 11 17.78 16.61 28.35
C GLY A 11 17.43 17.85 29.18
N LEU A 12 16.40 18.61 28.79
CA LEU A 12 15.93 19.75 29.58
C LEU A 12 15.23 19.30 30.86
N ILE A 13 14.44 18.23 30.80
CA ILE A 13 13.79 17.62 31.98
C ILE A 13 14.84 17.14 32.98
N SER A 14 15.92 16.50 32.53
CA SER A 14 17.00 16.06 33.41
C SER A 14 17.77 17.22 34.06
N LEU A 15 17.72 18.40 33.46
CA LEU A 15 18.26 19.65 34.03
C LEU A 15 17.27 20.38 34.95
N GLY A 16 16.10 19.79 35.23
CA GLY A 16 15.09 20.33 36.14
C GLY A 16 14.01 21.18 35.47
N LYS A 17 13.96 21.26 34.13
CA LYS A 17 12.87 21.96 33.44
C LYS A 17 11.61 21.10 33.45
N ILE A 18 10.55 21.61 34.06
CA ILE A 18 9.22 21.02 33.99
C ILE A 18 8.50 21.57 32.75
N PHE A 19 7.85 20.68 32.00
CA PHE A 19 6.99 21.03 30.87
C PHE A 19 5.57 20.57 31.15
N THR A 20 4.61 21.44 30.85
CA THR A 20 3.21 21.04 30.75
C THR A 20 2.95 20.36 29.41
N ASN A 21 1.90 19.52 29.35
CA ASN A 21 1.53 18.87 28.09
C ASN A 21 1.24 19.90 26.98
N GLU A 22 0.52 20.96 27.34
CA GLU A 22 0.18 22.06 26.45
C GLU A 22 1.42 22.74 25.84
N GLU A 23 2.46 22.96 26.64
CA GLU A 23 3.74 23.51 26.17
C GLU A 23 4.43 22.56 25.19
N LEU A 24 4.43 21.25 25.47
CA LEU A 24 5.04 20.25 24.59
C LEU A 24 4.32 20.20 23.24
N VAL A 25 2.99 20.13 23.26
CA VAL A 25 2.14 20.12 22.07
C VAL A 25 2.38 21.39 21.23
N ARG A 26 2.34 22.58 21.84
CA ARG A 26 2.60 23.84 21.12
C ARG A 26 4.00 23.89 20.51
N LYS A 27 5.02 23.42 21.25
CA LYS A 27 6.40 23.39 20.74
C LYS A 27 6.53 22.45 19.54
N ILE A 28 5.90 21.27 19.58
CA ILE A 28 5.86 20.34 18.44
C ILE A 28 5.23 21.03 17.24
N LEU A 29 4.03 21.59 17.40
CA LEU A 29 3.29 22.24 16.31
C LEU A 29 4.09 23.40 15.70
N ARG A 30 4.76 24.22 16.52
CA ARG A 30 5.58 25.35 16.07
C ARG A 30 6.86 24.93 15.34
N CYS A 31 7.35 23.71 15.55
CA CYS A 31 8.54 23.22 14.87
C CYS A 31 8.22 22.61 13.48
N LEU A 32 6.93 22.45 13.14
CA LEU A 32 6.54 21.82 11.88
C LEU A 32 6.92 22.70 10.67
N PRO A 33 7.18 22.08 9.51
CA PRO A 33 7.36 22.80 8.25
C PRO A 33 6.10 23.62 7.88
N ARG A 34 6.27 24.68 7.08
CA ARG A 34 5.17 25.58 6.68
C ARG A 34 4.03 24.87 5.95
N GLU A 35 4.32 23.77 5.27
CA GLU A 35 3.33 22.93 4.60
C GLU A 35 2.30 22.30 5.56
N TYR A 36 2.58 22.33 6.86
CA TYR A 36 1.71 21.84 7.92
C TYR A 36 0.92 22.98 8.60
N ASP A 37 1.11 24.25 8.25
CA ASP A 37 0.49 25.39 8.95
C ASP A 37 -1.03 25.24 9.06
N ALA A 38 -1.70 24.91 7.95
CA ALA A 38 -3.14 24.67 7.94
C ALA A 38 -3.56 23.53 8.88
N LYS A 39 -2.78 22.44 8.92
CA LYS A 39 -3.05 21.30 9.79
C LYS A 39 -2.79 21.64 11.26
N ALA A 40 -1.74 22.41 11.54
CA ALA A 40 -1.40 22.87 12.88
C ALA A 40 -2.48 23.80 13.44
N THR A 41 -2.93 24.79 12.66
CA THR A 41 -4.04 25.68 13.03
C THR A 41 -5.31 24.90 13.33
N ALA A 42 -5.68 23.95 12.46
CA ALA A 42 -6.86 23.12 12.69
C ALA A 42 -6.77 22.29 13.98
N ILE A 43 -5.57 21.81 14.36
CA ILE A 43 -5.39 21.10 15.64
C ILE A 43 -5.56 22.05 16.82
N VAL A 44 -4.98 23.26 16.75
CA VAL A 44 -5.09 24.28 17.80
C VAL A 44 -6.53 24.72 18.02
N GLU A 45 -7.33 24.83 16.96
CA GLU A 45 -8.72 25.24 17.04
C GLU A 45 -9.67 24.10 17.47
N ALA A 46 -9.42 22.87 17.03
CA ALA A 46 -10.35 21.75 17.23
C ALA A 46 -10.10 20.92 18.49
N ARG A 47 -8.92 21.02 19.11
CA ARG A 47 -8.52 20.17 20.25
C ARG A 47 -8.05 21.02 21.42
N ASP A 48 -8.34 20.54 22.62
CA ASP A 48 -7.70 21.05 23.83
C ASP A 48 -6.27 20.50 23.93
N LEU A 49 -5.29 21.41 23.89
CA LEU A 49 -3.87 21.08 23.87
C LEU A 49 -3.36 20.57 25.22
N SER A 50 -4.08 20.83 26.31
CA SER A 50 -3.69 20.38 27.65
C SER A 50 -3.99 18.89 27.85
N THR A 51 -5.03 18.38 27.20
CA THR A 51 -5.48 16.98 27.28
C THR A 51 -5.05 16.13 26.10
N LEU A 52 -4.58 16.74 25.01
CA LEU A 52 -4.12 16.02 23.82
C LEU A 52 -2.89 15.16 24.11
N GLU A 53 -3.00 13.85 23.93
CA GLU A 53 -1.87 12.93 24.06
C GLU A 53 -0.83 13.13 22.95
N LEU A 54 0.44 13.16 23.34
CA LEU A 54 1.56 13.37 22.41
C LEU A 54 1.67 12.27 21.36
N ASP A 55 1.40 11.01 21.74
CA ASP A 55 1.42 9.88 20.82
C ASP A 55 0.31 9.97 19.78
N MET A 56 -0.88 10.43 20.18
CA MET A 56 -1.98 10.69 19.25
C MET A 56 -1.64 11.82 18.27
N LEU A 57 -1.05 12.91 18.77
CA LEU A 57 -0.58 14.02 17.93
C LEU A 57 0.46 13.52 16.92
N LEU A 58 1.44 12.76 17.39
CA LEU A 58 2.50 12.18 16.57
C LEU A 58 1.94 11.24 15.48
N GLY A 59 1.01 10.36 15.86
CA GLY A 59 0.32 9.48 14.92
C GLY A 59 -0.43 10.27 13.85
N SER A 60 -1.18 11.31 14.23
CA SER A 60 -1.92 12.16 13.29
C SER A 60 -1.00 12.86 12.30
N LEU A 61 0.12 13.43 12.77
CA LEU A 61 1.10 14.11 11.92
C LEU A 61 1.82 13.14 10.96
N THR A 62 2.12 11.93 11.41
CA THR A 62 2.74 10.88 10.59
C THR A 62 1.81 10.42 9.46
N THR A 63 0.52 10.23 9.78
CA THR A 63 -0.49 9.88 8.76
C THR A 63 -0.64 10.99 7.73
N TYR A 64 -0.71 12.25 8.17
CA TYR A 64 -0.79 13.39 7.26
C TYR A 64 0.45 13.51 6.35
N GLU A 65 1.65 13.26 6.89
CA GLU A 65 2.88 13.21 6.08
C GLU A 65 2.79 12.14 4.97
N LEU A 66 2.31 10.94 5.32
CA LEU A 66 2.16 9.85 4.37
C LEU A 66 1.14 10.18 3.27
N GLU A 67 0.01 10.79 3.64
CA GLU A 67 -1.00 11.25 2.69
C GLU A 67 -0.46 12.33 1.75
N MET A 68 0.27 13.31 2.28
CA MET A 68 0.91 14.34 1.48
C MET A 68 1.91 13.74 0.48
N LYS A 69 2.71 12.76 0.88
CA LYS A 69 3.63 12.04 -0.02
C LYS A 69 2.88 11.26 -1.10
N ARG A 70 1.76 10.61 -0.78
CA ARG A 70 0.91 9.91 -1.76
C ARG A 70 0.32 10.87 -2.78
N LYS A 71 -0.18 12.03 -2.34
CA LYS A 71 -0.73 13.07 -3.22
C LYS A 71 0.33 13.65 -4.15
N LYS A 72 1.54 13.89 -3.65
CA LYS A 72 2.67 14.35 -4.50
C LYS A 72 3.01 13.32 -5.58
N LYS A 73 3.18 12.05 -5.22
CA LYS A 73 3.44 10.98 -6.21
C LYS A 73 2.38 10.89 -7.31
N LYS A 74 1.09 10.96 -6.94
CA LYS A 74 0.00 10.97 -7.92
C LYS A 74 0.11 12.15 -8.90
N LYS A 75 0.45 13.34 -8.41
CA LYS A 75 0.67 14.52 -9.27
C LYS A 75 1.87 14.33 -10.19
N ASP A 76 2.98 13.81 -9.67
CA ASP A 76 4.19 13.54 -10.47
C ASP A 76 3.92 12.50 -11.57
N ASP A 77 3.12 11.47 -11.28
CA ASP A 77 2.71 10.43 -12.24
C ASP A 77 1.71 10.96 -13.30
N GLU A 78 0.83 11.89 -12.92
CA GLU A 78 -0.11 12.55 -13.83
C GLU A 78 0.60 13.56 -14.75
N GLU A 79 1.54 14.34 -14.21
CA GLU A 79 2.34 15.33 -14.95
C GLU A 79 3.27 14.65 -15.97
N ALA A 80 3.83 13.47 -15.65
CA ALA A 80 4.61 12.66 -16.58
C ALA A 80 3.79 12.04 -17.74
N SER A 81 2.45 12.07 -17.67
CA SER A 81 1.55 11.55 -18.72
C SER A 81 0.85 12.63 -19.56
N SER A 82 1.04 13.91 -19.23
CA SER A 82 0.37 15.02 -19.92
C SER A 82 1.22 15.59 -21.08
N PRO A 83 0.69 15.70 -22.32
CA PRO A 83 1.33 16.52 -23.35
C PRO A 83 1.06 18.01 -23.07
N PRO A 84 1.93 18.93 -23.51
CA PRO A 84 1.81 20.33 -23.14
C PRO A 84 0.76 21.01 -24.02
N THR A 85 -0.40 21.35 -23.48
CA THR A 85 -1.24 22.41 -24.05
C THR A 85 -2.08 23.12 -22.99
N ILE A 86 -1.67 24.36 -22.71
CA ILE A 86 -2.46 25.60 -22.69
C ILE A 86 -3.76 25.59 -21.86
N GLU A 87 -3.72 26.37 -20.77
CA GLU A 87 -4.78 27.19 -20.16
C GLU A 87 -6.24 26.79 -20.44
N SER A 88 -6.93 26.26 -19.42
CA SER A 88 -8.30 26.68 -19.10
C SER A 88 -8.67 26.22 -17.70
N GLU A 89 -9.17 27.17 -16.92
CA GLU A 89 -9.81 26.96 -15.63
C GLU A 89 -11.12 26.18 -15.81
N GLY A 90 -11.49 25.34 -14.85
CA GLY A 90 -12.76 24.62 -14.88
C GLY A 90 -12.80 23.36 -14.02
N ASP A 91 -13.18 23.55 -12.77
CA ASP A 91 -13.75 22.58 -11.82
C ASP A 91 -14.48 21.38 -12.47
N SER A 92 -14.09 20.15 -12.12
CA SER A 92 -14.95 18.97 -12.23
C SER A 92 -14.42 17.80 -11.40
N SER A 93 -14.91 17.70 -10.18
CA SER A 93 -14.85 16.51 -9.33
C SER A 93 -15.76 15.39 -9.88
N LYS A 94 -15.35 14.73 -10.96
CA LYS A 94 -16.01 13.53 -11.53
C LYS A 94 -15.08 12.44 -12.09
N ASP A 95 -13.76 12.62 -12.07
CA ASP A 95 -12.82 11.72 -12.77
C ASP A 95 -12.39 10.46 -12.01
N ASP A 96 -12.67 10.34 -10.70
CA ASP A 96 -12.17 9.22 -9.90
C ASP A 96 -12.88 7.88 -10.18
N GLU A 97 -14.15 7.88 -10.63
CA GLU A 97 -14.90 6.65 -10.95
C GLU A 97 -14.54 6.10 -12.34
N GLU A 98 -14.45 6.95 -13.37
CA GLU A 98 -14.10 6.52 -14.73
C GLU A 98 -12.68 5.94 -14.79
N LYS A 99 -11.73 6.53 -14.04
CA LYS A 99 -10.34 6.05 -13.97
C LYS A 99 -10.22 4.68 -13.31
N PHE A 100 -11.08 4.36 -12.33
CA PHE A 100 -11.10 3.05 -11.67
C PHE A 100 -11.71 1.97 -12.57
N GLU A 101 -12.78 2.28 -13.30
CA GLU A 101 -13.39 1.38 -14.29
C GLU A 101 -12.42 1.04 -15.44
N ASP A 102 -11.66 2.03 -15.91
CA ASP A 102 -10.64 1.84 -16.94
C ASP A 102 -9.50 0.92 -16.47
N GLU A 103 -9.08 1.04 -15.20
CA GLU A 103 -8.06 0.16 -14.62
C GLU A 103 -8.57 -1.29 -14.49
N ILE A 104 -9.83 -1.49 -14.08
CA ILE A 104 -10.49 -2.81 -14.06
C ILE A 104 -10.61 -3.40 -15.47
N ALA A 105 -10.94 -2.57 -16.46
CA ALA A 105 -11.03 -2.99 -17.85
C ALA A 105 -9.67 -3.44 -18.41
N LEU A 106 -8.59 -2.74 -18.07
CA LEU A 106 -7.21 -3.08 -18.46
C LEU A 106 -6.75 -4.41 -17.85
N VAL A 107 -7.02 -4.65 -16.56
CA VAL A 107 -6.73 -5.92 -15.88
C VAL A 107 -7.51 -7.06 -16.52
N SER A 108 -8.81 -6.86 -16.76
CA SER A 108 -9.69 -7.83 -17.42
C SER A 108 -9.24 -8.17 -18.84
N ARG A 109 -8.79 -7.17 -19.62
CA ARG A 109 -8.22 -7.37 -20.97
C ARG A 109 -6.92 -8.16 -20.93
N ARG A 110 -6.00 -7.86 -20.01
CA ARG A 110 -4.74 -8.61 -19.83
C ARG A 110 -5.01 -10.07 -19.44
N PHE A 111 -5.92 -10.30 -18.51
CA PHE A 111 -6.33 -11.64 -18.09
C PHE A 111 -6.97 -12.43 -19.24
N ASN A 112 -7.89 -11.82 -19.99
CA ASN A 112 -8.51 -12.45 -21.16
C ASN A 112 -7.50 -12.75 -22.27
N SER A 113 -6.49 -11.89 -22.45
CA SER A 113 -5.41 -12.12 -23.43
C SER A 113 -4.51 -13.30 -23.02
N LEU A 114 -4.19 -13.43 -21.73
CA LEU A 114 -3.51 -14.59 -21.14
C LEU A 114 -4.31 -15.90 -21.33
N MET A 115 -5.63 -15.85 -21.07
CA MET A 115 -6.51 -17.01 -21.25
C MET A 115 -6.65 -17.42 -22.72
N LYS A 116 -6.67 -16.46 -23.65
CA LYS A 116 -6.65 -16.72 -25.10
C LYS A 116 -5.32 -17.33 -25.58
N LYS A 117 -4.19 -16.92 -24.99
CA LYS A 117 -2.87 -17.54 -25.26
C LYS A 117 -2.79 -18.98 -24.76
N LYS A 118 -3.35 -19.29 -23.58
CA LYS A 118 -3.48 -20.68 -23.09
C LYS A 118 -4.40 -21.54 -23.97
N LYS A 119 -5.52 -21.02 -24.47
CA LYS A 119 -6.43 -21.75 -25.39
C LYS A 119 -5.78 -22.14 -26.74
N LYS A 120 -4.76 -21.43 -27.22
CA LYS A 120 -4.00 -21.80 -28.42
C LYS A 120 -3.06 -23.00 -28.19
N LEU A 121 -2.58 -23.21 -26.96
CA LEU A 121 -1.77 -24.37 -26.58
C LEU A 121 -2.62 -25.65 -26.45
N PHE A 122 -3.88 -25.53 -26.00
CA PHE A 122 -4.79 -26.69 -25.85
C PHE A 122 -5.52 -27.13 -27.13
N ARG A 123 -5.51 -26.33 -28.22
CA ARG A 123 -6.21 -26.68 -29.48
C ARG A 123 -5.36 -27.41 -30.52
N ARG A 124 -4.08 -27.67 -30.24
CA ARG A 124 -3.18 -28.35 -31.20
C ARG A 124 -3.22 -29.89 -31.10
N SER A 125 -4.01 -30.46 -30.18
CA SER A 125 -4.01 -31.91 -29.89
C SER A 125 -5.17 -32.71 -30.48
N GLN A 126 -6.04 -32.15 -31.34
CA GLN A 126 -7.13 -32.95 -31.90
C GLN A 126 -7.24 -32.80 -33.41
N ARG A 127 -6.43 -33.56 -34.17
CA ARG A 127 -6.81 -34.16 -35.48
C ARG A 127 -5.86 -35.33 -35.86
N LYS A 128 -6.21 -36.56 -35.47
CA LYS A 128 -6.61 -37.68 -36.35
C LYS A 128 -6.54 -39.03 -35.61
N PRO A 129 -7.49 -39.96 -35.87
CA PRO A 129 -7.50 -41.30 -35.29
C PRO A 129 -6.70 -42.26 -36.17
N PHE A 130 -5.95 -43.18 -35.56
CA PHE A 130 -5.44 -44.39 -36.22
C PHE A 130 -5.48 -45.57 -35.24
N LYS A 131 -5.68 -46.74 -35.83
CA LYS A 131 -6.33 -47.93 -35.28
C LYS A 131 -5.56 -48.68 -34.19
N ALA A 132 -6.37 -49.32 -33.33
CA ALA A 132 -6.18 -50.50 -32.49
C ALA A 132 -4.84 -51.26 -32.55
N LYS A 133 -4.31 -51.59 -31.37
CA LYS A 133 -3.93 -52.96 -30.99
C LYS A 133 -3.74 -53.10 -29.49
N ASP A 134 -4.32 -54.18 -28.97
CA ASP A 134 -4.36 -54.62 -27.59
C ASP A 134 -2.98 -54.86 -26.97
N ALA A 135 -2.81 -54.52 -25.69
CA ALA A 135 -2.03 -55.31 -24.72
C ALA A 135 -2.10 -54.70 -23.30
N LYS A 136 -2.84 -55.42 -22.43
CA LYS A 136 -2.57 -55.69 -21.00
C LYS A 136 -1.95 -54.60 -20.13
N GLU A 137 -2.82 -54.05 -19.28
CA GLU A 137 -2.71 -54.04 -17.81
C GLU A 137 -1.30 -54.28 -17.21
N ASN A 138 -0.76 -53.24 -16.56
CA ASN A 138 -0.10 -53.36 -15.27
C ASN A 138 -0.03 -52.00 -14.59
N THR A 139 -0.92 -51.79 -13.63
CA THR A 139 -0.88 -50.68 -12.68
C THR A 139 0.36 -50.78 -11.82
N SER A 140 1.27 -49.81 -11.90
CA SER A 140 2.27 -49.59 -10.86
C SER A 140 2.22 -48.11 -10.45
N LYS A 141 1.61 -47.90 -9.29
CA LYS A 141 1.37 -46.63 -8.61
C LYS A 141 2.67 -45.83 -8.48
N THR A 142 2.71 -44.66 -9.10
CA THR A 142 3.69 -43.61 -8.81
C THR A 142 3.53 -43.18 -7.34
N LYS A 143 4.59 -43.39 -6.56
CA LYS A 143 4.73 -42.99 -5.16
C LYS A 143 4.62 -41.47 -5.07
N GLU A 144 3.54 -40.98 -4.49
CA GLU A 144 3.44 -39.60 -4.01
C GLU A 144 4.34 -39.45 -2.78
N ASN A 145 5.10 -38.36 -2.74
CA ASN A 145 6.05 -38.04 -1.67
C ASN A 145 5.32 -37.87 -0.34
N GLU A 146 5.33 -38.89 0.49
CA GLU A 146 4.95 -38.79 1.90
C GLU A 146 5.96 -37.92 2.65
N VAL A 147 5.48 -36.86 3.30
CA VAL A 147 6.28 -36.02 4.20
C VAL A 147 6.55 -36.82 5.47
N ILE A 148 7.83 -37.06 5.76
CA ILE A 148 8.29 -37.90 6.86
C ILE A 148 8.68 -37.01 8.05
N CYS A 149 8.23 -37.36 9.26
CA CYS A 149 8.65 -36.68 10.48
C CYS A 149 10.10 -37.03 10.82
N TYR A 150 10.97 -36.02 10.94
CA TYR A 150 12.42 -36.20 11.18
C TYR A 150 12.81 -36.74 12.56
N ASN A 151 11.86 -36.86 13.50
CA ASN A 151 12.13 -37.35 14.85
C ASN A 151 11.79 -38.83 15.03
N CYS A 152 10.86 -39.38 14.23
CA CYS A 152 10.40 -40.77 14.32
C CYS A 152 10.41 -41.54 12.99
N ASN A 153 10.83 -40.88 11.89
CA ASN A 153 10.96 -41.46 10.54
C ASN A 153 9.69 -42.14 10.00
N GLN A 154 8.49 -41.74 10.46
CA GLN A 154 7.22 -42.22 9.93
C GLN A 154 6.45 -41.11 9.16
N PRO A 155 5.68 -41.47 8.12
CA PRO A 155 4.84 -40.52 7.39
C PRO A 155 3.48 -40.26 8.08
N GLY A 156 2.91 -39.07 7.88
CA GLY A 156 1.49 -38.79 8.17
C GLY A 156 1.13 -38.33 9.60
N HIS A 157 2.04 -37.64 10.29
CA HIS A 157 1.80 -37.07 11.63
C HIS A 157 1.45 -35.58 11.61
#